data_AF-A0A031JWT0-F1
#
_entry.id   AF-A0A031JWT0-F1
#
_cell.length_a   1.000
_cell.length_b   1.000
_cell.length_c   1.000
_cell.angle_alpha   90.00
_cell.angle_beta   90.00
_cell.angle_gamma   90.00
#
_symmetry.space_group_name_H-M   'P 1'
#
loop_
_entity.id
_entity.type
_entity.pdbx_description
1 polymer ?
#
loop_
_entity_poly.entity_id
_entity_poly.type
_entity_poly.pdbx_seq_one_letter_code
_entity_poly.pdbx_strand_id
1 'polypeptide(L)' 'MRIRRQTFEHPFGTLKAWMGSTHFQMKTLKGVRTEISLNILAYTFKRLIAILGVQPLIGAIQT' A
#
# COMPACT_ATOMS: atom_id res chain seq x y z
N MET A 1 -20.20 1.61 10.48
CA MET A 1 -19.39 0.87 9.47
C MET A 1 -19.25 1.54 8.09
N ARG A 2 -19.97 2.63 7.77
CA ARG A 2 -19.99 3.24 6.43
C ARG A 2 -18.70 4.01 6.05
N ILE A 3 -18.08 4.67 7.03
CA ILE A 3 -16.85 5.47 6.83
C ILE A 3 -15.66 4.57 6.43
N ARG A 4 -15.49 3.41 7.10
CA ARG A 4 -14.39 2.47 6.78
C ARG A 4 -14.47 1.93 5.35
N ARG A 5 -15.67 1.69 4.81
CA ARG A 5 -15.84 1.25 3.41
C ARG A 5 -15.30 2.30 2.45
N GLN A 6 -15.70 3.56 2.60
CA GLN A 6 -15.24 4.64 1.72
C GLN A 6 -13.71 4.86 1.81
N THR A 7 -13.13 4.75 3.01
CA THR A 7 -11.69 4.96 3.20
C THR A 7 -10.85 3.76 2.78
N PHE A 8 -11.36 2.52 2.82
CA PHE A 8 -10.63 1.33 2.34
C PHE A 8 -10.86 1.06 0.85
N GLU A 9 -12.06 1.31 0.32
CA GLU A 9 -12.39 1.06 -1.08
C GLU A 9 -11.52 1.90 -2.02
N HIS A 10 -11.27 3.17 -1.68
CA HIS A 10 -10.42 4.04 -2.50
C HIS A 10 -8.95 3.55 -2.59
N PRO A 11 -8.22 3.28 -1.49
CA PRO A 11 -6.85 2.77 -1.57
C PRO A 11 -6.79 1.33 -2.07
N PHE A 12 -7.80 0.49 -1.80
CA PHE A 12 -7.87 -0.86 -2.35
C PHE A 12 -8.06 -0.86 -3.87
N GLY A 13 -8.91 0.03 -4.39
CA GLY A 13 -9.08 0.23 -5.83
C GLY A 13 -7.80 0.69 -6.51
N THR A 14 -7.08 1.65 -5.91
CA THR A 14 -5.78 2.10 -6.43
C THR A 14 -4.72 1.00 -6.39
N LEU A 15 -4.61 0.27 -5.28
CA LEU A 15 -3.69 -0.86 -5.15
C LEU A 15 -3.99 -1.95 -6.19
N LYS A 16 -5.27 -2.28 -6.38
CA LYS A 16 -5.70 -3.27 -7.36
C LYS A 16 -5.39 -2.83 -8.80
N ALA A 17 -5.58 -1.55 -9.12
CA ALA A 17 -5.21 -1.02 -10.43
C ALA A 17 -3.68 -1.06 -10.65
N TRP A 18 -2.89 -0.81 -9.61
CA TRP A 18 -1.43 -0.87 -9.63
C TRP A 18 -0.86 -2.28 -9.77
N MET A 19 -1.53 -3.27 -9.18
CA MET A 19 -1.16 -4.68 -9.32
C MET A 19 -1.33 -5.22 -10.75
N GLY A 20 -2.06 -4.51 -11.62
CA GLY A 20 -2.23 -4.89 -13.02
C GLY A 20 -3.19 -6.07 -13.23
N SER A 21 -3.07 -6.72 -14.40
CA SER A 21 -3.97 -7.82 -14.81
C SER A 21 -3.68 -9.14 -14.07
N THR A 22 -2.41 -9.45 -13.82
CA THR A 22 -1.98 -10.58 -13.01
C THR A 22 -1.95 -10.19 -11.54
N HIS A 23 -2.91 -10.68 -10.76
CA HIS A 23 -3.11 -10.23 -9.39
C HIS A 23 -2.00 -10.71 -8.43
N PHE A 24 -1.46 -11.91 -8.63
CA PHE A 24 -0.40 -12.44 -7.79
C PHE A 24 0.61 -13.23 -8.62
N GLN A 25 1.88 -13.01 -8.37
CA GLN A 25 2.97 -13.81 -8.95
C GLN A 25 3.20 -15.10 -8.13
N MET A 26 2.88 -15.06 -6.83
CA MET A 26 3.09 -16.18 -5.93
C MET A 26 1.90 -17.15 -5.91
N LYS A 27 2.19 -18.45 -5.77
CA LYS A 27 1.16 -19.53 -5.76
C LYS A 27 0.70 -19.95 -4.36
N THR A 28 1.51 -19.70 -3.32
CA THR A 28 1.19 -20.12 -1.94
C THR A 28 0.62 -18.95 -1.13
N LEU A 29 -0.28 -19.23 -0.19
CA LEU A 29 -0.86 -18.21 0.68
C LEU A 29 0.19 -17.41 1.45
N LYS A 30 1.30 -18.07 1.85
CA LYS A 30 2.42 -17.39 2.50
C LYS A 30 3.05 -16.35 1.56
N GLY A 31 3.34 -16.72 0.32
CA GLY A 31 3.90 -15.81 -0.69
C GLY A 31 2.94 -14.68 -1.06
N VAL A 32 1.66 -15.00 -1.28
CA VAL A 32 0.61 -14.01 -1.59
C VAL A 32 0.45 -12.99 -0.47
N ARG A 33 0.50 -13.42 0.79
CA ARG A 33 0.46 -12.50 1.94
C ARG A 33 1.64 -11.54 1.93
N THR A 34 2.85 -12.02 1.65
CA THR A 34 4.04 -11.18 1.52
C THR A 34 3.91 -10.19 0.37
N GLU A 35 3.43 -10.64 -0.79
CA GLU A 35 3.22 -9.81 -1.98
C GLU A 35 2.21 -8.67 -1.72
N ILE A 36 1.06 -8.98 -1.10
CA ILE A 36 0.09 -7.97 -0.68
C ILE A 36 0.69 -6.99 0.32
N SER A 37 1.45 -7.49 1.30
CA SER A 37 2.04 -6.65 2.35
C SER A 37 3.06 -5.65 1.78
N LEU A 38 3.88 -6.10 0.82
CA LEU A 38 4.84 -5.23 0.13
C LEU A 38 4.15 -4.17 -0.73
N ASN A 39 3.09 -4.53 -1.46
CA ASN A 39 2.32 -3.57 -2.25
C ASN A 39 1.66 -2.48 -1.38
N ILE A 40 1.06 -2.88 -0.25
CA ILE A 40 0.46 -1.93 0.71
C ILE A 40 1.54 -1.01 1.29
N LEU A 41 2.71 -1.55 1.65
CA LEU A 41 3.83 -0.78 2.19
C LEU A 41 4.33 0.26 1.18
N ALA A 42 4.55 -0.15 -0.08
CA ALA A 42 4.98 0.74 -1.15
C ALA A 42 3.98 1.88 -1.41
N TYR A 43 2.68 1.55 -1.45
CA TYR A 43 1.63 2.56 -1.59
C TYR A 43 1.60 3.53 -0.40
N THR A 44 1.78 3.02 0.81
CA THR A 44 1.81 3.84 2.02
C THR A 44 2.98 4.82 1.99
N PHE A 45 4.18 4.39 1.62
CA PHE A 45 5.33 5.29 1.48
C PHE A 45 5.13 6.33 0.37
N LYS A 46 4.62 5.92 -0.79
CA LYS A 46 4.31 6.87 -1.86
C LYS A 46 3.32 7.95 -1.40
N ARG A 47 2.30 7.55 -0.64
CA ARG A 47 1.31 8.47 -0.08
C ARG A 47 1.91 9.37 0.99
N LEU A 48 2.74 8.83 1.88
CA LEU A 48 3.45 9.61 2.90
C LEU A 48 4.38 10.64 2.28
N ILE A 49 5.14 10.28 1.25
CA ILE A 49 5.99 11.22 0.51
C ILE A 49 5.15 12.34 -0.13
N ALA A 50 3.99 12.00 -0.69
CA ALA A 50 3.10 13.01 -1.30
C ALA A 50 2.47 13.97 -0.27
N ILE A 51 2.23 13.53 0.97
CA ILE A 51 1.62 14.35 2.03
C ILE A 51 2.65 15.14 2.83
N LEU A 52 3.73 14.48 3.27
CA LEU A 52 4.72 15.03 4.19
C LEU A 52 5.97 15.56 3.45
N GLY A 53 6.34 14.94 2.33
CA GLY A 53 7.65 15.13 1.70
C GLY A 53 8.74 14.20 2.25
N VAL A 54 9.88 14.15 1.56
CA VAL A 54 10.95 13.16 1.82
C VAL A 54 11.76 13.47 3.09
N GLN A 55 12.13 14.74 3.30
CA GLN A 55 12.95 15.17 4.44
C GLN A 55 12.29 14.89 5.82
N PRO A 56 11.02 15.29 6.06
CA PRO A 56 10.37 14.99 7.34
C PRO A 56 10.14 13.49 7.56
N LEU A 57 9.94 12.71 6.49
CA LEU A 57 9.81 11.26 6.58
C LEU A 57 11.10 10.60 7.09
N ILE A 58 12.27 11.02 6.58
CA ILE A 58 13.56 10.48 7.03
C ILE A 58 13.79 10.81 8.50
N GLY A 59 13.51 12.06 8.91
CA GLY A 59 13.62 12.46 10.31
C GLY A 59 12.74 11.63 11.25
N ALA A 60 11.52 11.28 10.83
CA ALA A 60 10.60 10.46 11.63
C ALA A 60 10.97 8.97 11.72
N ILE A 61 11.79 8.45 10.79
CA ILE A 61 12.26 7.05 10.81
C ILE A 61 13.54 6.91 11.66
N GLN A 62 14.34 7.97 11.77
CA GLN A 62 15.60 7.98 12.50
C GLN A 62 15.44 8.15 14.02
N THR A 63 14.25 8.56 14.48
CA THR A 63 13.87 8.66 15.90
C THR A 63 13.26 7.36 16.41
#